data_AF-A0A947UFM0-F1
#
_entry.id   AF-A0A947UFM0-F1
#
_cell.length_a   1.000
_cell.length_b   1.000
_cell.length_c   1.000
_cell.angle_alpha   90.00
_cell.angle_beta   90.00
_cell.angle_gamma   90.00
#
_symmetry.space_group_name_H-M   'P 1'
#
loop_
_entity.id
_entity.type
_entity.pdbx_description
1 polymer ?
#
loop_
_entity_poly.entity_id
_entity_poly.type
_entity_poly.pdbx_seq_one_letter_code
_entity_poly.pdbx_strand_id
1 'polypeptide(L)'
;MPNLTPQELAAGRNVMKQCLGVKPSESVLIVTDPARSDLAGIFEEAAKEITTKVEVVSFSGMTENAQEPPLEIAEKMKVAGVALLVTTYSLSHTQARKNACKAGCRIASMPGITREMINRTLSADYTKIAQLSTKLAQILTGADIARLTSPAGTNMRFDLTGRKGFADTGIYTKKGDWG
;
A
#
# COMPACT_ATOMS: atom_id res chain seq x y z
N MET A 1 18.97 -0.45 -17.93
CA MET A 1 17.78 -0.76 -17.12
C MET A 1 18.02 -2.10 -16.46
N PRO A 2 17.62 -2.34 -15.20
CA PRO A 2 17.72 -3.67 -14.61
C PRO A 2 16.92 -4.66 -15.45
N ASN A 3 17.46 -5.86 -15.65
CA ASN A 3 16.74 -6.96 -16.30
C ASN A 3 15.65 -7.45 -15.36
N LEU A 4 14.48 -6.81 -15.39
CA LEU A 4 13.31 -7.22 -14.62
C LEU A 4 12.78 -8.56 -15.14
N THR A 5 12.42 -9.44 -14.22
CA THR A 5 11.78 -10.71 -14.59
C THR A 5 10.34 -10.49 -15.05
N PRO A 6 9.76 -11.40 -15.85
CA PRO A 6 8.34 -11.33 -16.22
C PRO A 6 7.40 -11.31 -15.00
N GLN A 7 7.79 -11.97 -13.91
CA GLN A 7 7.02 -12.03 -12.67
C GLN A 7 6.99 -10.67 -11.96
N GLU A 8 8.13 -9.99 -11.87
CA GLU A 8 8.24 -8.65 -11.26
C GLU A 8 7.44 -7.62 -12.06
N LEU A 9 7.53 -7.67 -13.40
CA LEU A 9 6.71 -6.81 -14.26
C LEU A 9 5.22 -7.08 -14.08
N ALA A 10 4.81 -8.36 -13.99
CA ALA A 10 3.41 -8.71 -13.73
C ALA A 10 2.93 -8.17 -12.37
N ALA A 11 3.74 -8.30 -11.31
CA ALA A 11 3.45 -7.75 -9.99
C ALA A 11 3.32 -6.22 -10.01
N GLY A 12 4.28 -5.51 -10.63
CA GLY A 12 4.24 -4.05 -10.77
C GLY A 12 3.00 -3.58 -11.54
N ARG A 13 2.67 -4.25 -12.66
CA ARG A 13 1.45 -3.96 -13.44
C ARG A 13 0.19 -4.17 -12.61
N ASN A 14 0.14 -5.23 -11.80
CA ASN A 14 -1.01 -5.52 -10.96
C ASN A 14 -1.22 -4.45 -9.89
N VAL A 15 -0.14 -3.99 -9.25
CA VAL A 15 -0.19 -2.87 -8.30
C VAL A 15 -0.68 -1.59 -8.98
N MET A 16 -0.12 -1.23 -10.14
CA MET A 16 -0.49 0.01 -10.82
C MET A 16 -1.91 -0.02 -11.39
N LYS A 17 -2.34 -1.13 -11.99
CA LYS A 17 -3.63 -1.23 -12.70
C LYS A 17 -4.77 -1.68 -11.78
N GLN A 18 -4.59 -2.75 -11.00
CA GLN A 18 -5.66 -3.32 -10.19
C GLN A 18 -5.74 -2.66 -8.81
N CYS A 19 -4.59 -2.52 -8.12
CA CYS A 19 -4.59 -1.99 -6.75
C CYS A 19 -4.82 -0.48 -6.75
N LEU A 20 -4.06 0.28 -7.54
CA LEU A 20 -4.07 1.76 -7.52
C LEU A 20 -4.94 2.40 -8.60
N GLY A 21 -5.33 1.63 -9.62
CA GLY A 21 -6.17 2.09 -10.72
C GLY A 21 -5.60 3.30 -11.47
N VAL A 22 -4.28 3.32 -11.70
CA VAL A 22 -3.57 4.42 -12.35
C VAL A 22 -4.15 4.67 -13.75
N LYS A 23 -4.39 5.95 -14.07
CA LYS A 23 -4.88 6.40 -15.37
C LYS A 23 -3.80 7.19 -16.13
N PRO A 24 -3.84 7.23 -17.48
CA PRO A 24 -2.83 7.94 -18.29
C PRO A 24 -2.67 9.43 -17.98
N SER A 25 -3.70 10.09 -17.44
CA SER A 25 -3.66 11.51 -17.09
C SER A 25 -3.03 11.80 -15.72
N GLU A 26 -2.92 10.79 -14.86
CA GLU A 26 -2.50 10.92 -13.46
C GLU A 26 -0.97 10.91 -13.31
N SER A 27 -0.50 11.59 -12.27
CA SER A 27 0.88 11.50 -11.81
C SER A 27 1.06 10.35 -10.82
N VAL A 28 2.17 9.63 -10.94
CA VAL A 28 2.59 8.56 -10.04
C VAL A 28 3.89 8.98 -9.36
N LEU A 29 3.87 9.04 -8.04
CA LEU A 29 5.05 9.26 -7.21
C LEU A 29 5.46 7.96 -6.55
N ILE A 30 6.70 7.52 -6.72
CA ILE A 30 7.26 6.38 -6.01
C ILE A 30 8.26 6.93 -5.00
N VAL A 31 7.96 6.75 -3.71
CA VAL A 31 8.81 7.17 -2.60
C VAL A 31 9.59 5.97 -2.10
N THR A 32 10.91 6.07 -2.03
CA THR A 32 11.79 4.98 -1.59
C THR A 32 12.89 5.50 -0.67
N ASP A 33 13.72 4.58 -0.17
CA ASP A 33 15.01 4.86 0.45
C ASP A 33 16.13 4.05 -0.23
N PRO A 34 17.41 4.29 0.08
CA PRO A 34 18.52 3.59 -0.55
C PRO A 34 18.43 2.06 -0.45
N ALA A 35 17.92 1.51 0.66
CA ALA A 35 17.82 0.07 0.88
C ALA A 35 16.66 -0.60 0.14
N ARG A 36 15.78 0.18 -0.52
CA ARG A 36 14.63 -0.32 -1.29
C ARG A 36 14.57 0.21 -2.73
N SER A 37 15.56 1.02 -3.13
CA SER A 37 15.62 1.68 -4.43
C SER A 37 15.61 0.70 -5.62
N ASP A 38 16.20 -0.48 -5.48
CA ASP A 38 16.19 -1.52 -6.51
C ASP A 38 14.79 -2.13 -6.73
N LEU A 39 13.94 -2.15 -5.69
CA LEU A 39 12.56 -2.61 -5.77
C LEU A 39 11.64 -1.52 -6.35
N ALA A 40 11.92 -0.25 -6.06
CA ALA A 40 11.18 0.88 -6.62
C ALA A 40 11.19 0.88 -8.17
N GLY A 41 12.31 0.47 -8.78
CA GLY A 41 12.44 0.36 -10.23
C GLY A 41 11.45 -0.61 -10.89
N ILE A 42 11.00 -1.66 -10.18
CA ILE A 42 9.96 -2.58 -10.69
C ILE A 42 8.65 -1.83 -10.95
N PHE A 43 8.28 -0.99 -10.00
CA PHE A 43 7.04 -0.22 -10.03
C PHE A 43 7.13 0.98 -10.97
N GLU A 44 8.30 1.59 -11.08
CA GLU A 44 8.57 2.67 -12.02
C GLU A 44 8.32 2.21 -13.46
N GLU A 45 8.93 1.09 -13.87
CA GLU A 45 8.77 0.55 -15.22
C GLU A 45 7.31 0.17 -15.50
N ALA A 46 6.62 -0.45 -14.54
CA ALA A 46 5.21 -0.76 -14.69
C ALA A 46 4.31 0.49 -14.79
N ALA A 47 4.63 1.57 -14.08
CA ALA A 47 3.88 2.83 -14.14
C ALA A 47 4.08 3.54 -15.48
N LYS A 48 5.30 3.52 -16.03
CA LYS A 48 5.65 4.10 -17.33
C LYS A 48 4.89 3.48 -18.51
N GLU A 49 4.41 2.24 -18.37
CA GLU A 49 3.52 1.61 -19.36
C GLU A 49 2.12 2.29 -19.44
N ILE A 50 1.75 3.10 -18.44
CA ILE A 50 0.40 3.66 -18.29
C ILE A 50 0.40 5.19 -18.44
N THR A 51 1.37 5.87 -17.84
CA THR A 51 1.45 7.34 -17.81
C THR A 51 2.88 7.81 -18.02
N THR A 52 3.05 9.00 -18.61
CA THR A 52 4.36 9.66 -18.76
C THR A 52 4.76 10.47 -17.54
N LYS A 53 3.87 10.63 -16.55
CA LYS A 53 4.07 11.45 -15.35
C LYS A 53 4.50 10.60 -14.16
N VAL A 54 5.65 9.94 -14.27
CA VAL A 54 6.21 9.08 -13.21
C VAL A 54 7.43 9.77 -12.60
N GLU A 55 7.46 9.89 -11.28
CA GLU A 55 8.60 10.40 -10.52
C GLU A 55 8.99 9.40 -9.44
N VAL A 56 10.29 9.11 -9.31
CA VAL A 56 10.85 8.31 -8.22
C VAL A 56 11.71 9.22 -7.34
N VAL A 57 11.41 9.27 -6.04
CA VAL A 57 12.18 10.04 -5.06
C VAL A 57 12.72 9.12 -3.98
N SER A 58 14.01 9.27 -3.68
CA SER A 58 14.68 8.53 -2.61
C SER A 58 15.09 9.50 -1.51
N PHE A 59 14.82 9.15 -0.26
CA PHE A 59 15.30 9.91 0.90
C PHE A 59 15.81 8.99 2.01
N SER A 60 16.57 9.56 2.93
CA SER A 60 17.20 8.85 4.06
C SER A 60 16.85 9.53 5.38
N GLY A 61 17.20 8.87 6.50
CA GLY A 61 17.09 9.46 7.84
C GLY A 61 15.86 9.03 8.64
N MET A 62 15.07 8.08 8.14
CA MET A 62 14.08 7.40 8.96
C MET A 62 14.74 6.38 9.89
N THR A 63 14.34 6.36 11.15
CA THR A 63 14.80 5.38 12.15
C THR A 63 13.66 4.55 12.76
N GLU A 64 12.41 4.94 12.53
CA GLU A 64 11.24 4.25 13.07
C GLU A 64 9.99 4.39 12.19
N ASN A 65 8.99 3.55 12.46
CA ASN A 65 7.68 3.65 11.82
C ASN A 65 6.94 4.90 12.28
N ALA A 66 6.14 5.49 11.38
CA ALA A 66 5.35 6.69 11.61
C ALA A 66 6.15 7.99 11.84
N GLN A 67 7.48 7.97 11.67
CA GLN A 67 8.28 9.19 11.56
C GLN A 67 7.87 10.00 10.32
N GLU A 68 7.73 11.32 10.44
CA GLU A 68 7.42 12.17 9.30
C GLU A 68 8.58 12.20 8.28
N PRO A 69 8.28 12.15 6.97
CA PRO A 69 9.29 12.32 5.94
C PRO A 69 9.72 13.80 5.84
N PRO A 70 10.83 14.11 5.14
CA PRO A 70 11.19 15.48 4.81
C PRO A 70 10.03 16.24 4.15
N LEU A 71 9.91 17.54 4.44
CA LEU A 71 8.81 18.39 3.97
C LEU A 71 8.64 18.32 2.44
N GLU A 72 9.74 18.29 1.69
CA GLU A 72 9.72 18.16 0.24
C GLU A 72 8.99 16.88 -0.23
N ILE A 73 9.25 15.75 0.43
CA ILE A 73 8.60 14.47 0.12
C ILE A 73 7.10 14.55 0.46
N ALA A 74 6.75 15.16 1.60
CA ALA A 74 5.36 15.35 2.01
C ALA A 74 4.57 16.20 1.01
N GLU A 75 5.14 17.30 0.51
CA GLU A 75 4.49 18.16 -0.49
C GLU A 75 4.36 17.47 -1.84
N LYS A 76 5.36 16.70 -2.28
CA LYS A 76 5.26 15.86 -3.49
C LYS A 76 4.12 14.84 -3.36
N MET A 77 4.03 14.14 -2.23
CA MET A 77 2.94 13.19 -1.96
C MET A 77 1.55 13.86 -2.04
N LYS A 78 1.45 15.10 -1.57
CA LYS A 78 0.19 15.86 -1.50
C LYS A 78 -0.35 16.26 -2.87
N VAL A 79 0.53 16.54 -3.83
CA VAL A 79 0.14 16.95 -5.20
C VAL A 79 0.06 15.78 -6.19
N ALA A 80 0.55 14.60 -5.81
CA ALA A 80 0.47 13.40 -6.64
C ALA A 80 -0.97 12.88 -6.76
N GLY A 81 -1.33 12.31 -7.93
CA GLY A 81 -2.58 11.57 -8.08
C GLY A 81 -2.53 10.21 -7.36
N VAL A 82 -1.38 9.54 -7.46
CA VAL A 82 -1.09 8.25 -6.85
C VAL A 82 0.31 8.28 -6.25
N ALA A 83 0.49 7.73 -5.05
CA ALA A 83 1.80 7.50 -4.47
C ALA A 83 1.99 6.04 -4.02
N LEU A 84 3.17 5.49 -4.31
CA LEU A 84 3.60 4.17 -3.84
C LEU A 84 4.80 4.35 -2.91
N LEU A 85 4.67 3.91 -1.66
CA LEU A 85 5.70 4.09 -0.64
C LEU A 85 6.45 2.76 -0.46
N VAL A 86 7.60 2.64 -1.13
CA VAL A 86 8.48 1.48 -1.15
C VAL A 86 9.66 1.75 -0.20
N THR A 87 9.37 1.81 1.10
CA THR A 87 10.33 2.25 2.13
C THR A 87 10.67 1.14 3.12
N THR A 88 11.70 1.34 3.92
CA THR A 88 12.12 0.45 5.00
C THR A 88 11.20 0.62 6.19
N TYR A 89 10.88 1.86 6.56
CA TYR A 89 9.96 2.20 7.64
C TYR A 89 8.62 2.71 7.10
N SER A 90 7.56 2.45 7.86
CA SER A 90 6.20 2.79 7.46
C SER A 90 5.91 4.28 7.58
N LEU A 91 5.42 4.86 6.49
CA LEU A 91 4.83 6.20 6.45
C LEU A 91 3.31 6.18 6.65
N SER A 92 2.71 5.01 6.86
CA SER A 92 1.26 4.84 6.94
C SER A 92 0.60 5.70 8.01
N HIS A 93 1.23 5.92 9.16
CA HIS A 93 0.63 6.67 10.27
C HIS A 93 1.13 8.12 10.40
N THR A 94 1.69 8.69 9.32
CA THR A 94 2.16 10.08 9.27
C THR A 94 1.07 11.08 8.90
N GLN A 95 1.30 12.36 9.24
CA GLN A 95 0.54 13.49 8.74
C GLN A 95 0.78 13.74 7.27
N ALA A 96 2.00 13.53 6.76
CA ALA A 96 2.27 13.59 5.32
C ALA A 96 1.28 12.71 4.52
N ARG A 97 1.17 11.43 4.87
CA ARG A 97 0.23 10.49 4.23
C ARG A 97 -1.22 10.95 4.40
N LYS A 98 -1.65 11.28 5.63
CA LYS A 98 -3.02 11.73 5.91
C LYS A 98 -3.40 12.96 5.09
N ASN A 99 -2.51 13.94 4.99
CA ASN A 99 -2.73 15.19 4.26
C ASN A 99 -2.76 14.94 2.75
N ALA A 100 -1.91 14.06 2.23
CA ALA A 100 -1.95 13.65 0.84
C ALA A 100 -3.28 12.95 0.47
N CYS A 101 -3.74 12.00 1.29
CA CYS A 101 -5.04 11.36 1.08
C CYS A 101 -6.21 12.36 1.16
N LYS A 102 -6.17 13.31 2.10
CA LYS A 102 -7.17 14.41 2.17
C LYS A 102 -7.17 15.27 0.91
N ALA A 103 -6.01 15.54 0.31
CA ALA A 103 -5.90 16.24 -0.98
C ALA A 103 -6.40 15.37 -2.16
N GLY A 104 -6.44 14.05 -1.97
CA GLY A 104 -7.01 13.08 -2.89
C GLY A 104 -6.04 12.07 -3.47
N CYS A 105 -4.78 12.14 -3.08
CA CYS A 105 -3.77 11.16 -3.46
C CYS A 105 -4.16 9.76 -2.96
N ARG A 106 -4.03 8.76 -3.83
CA ARG A 106 -4.24 7.35 -3.49
C ARG A 106 -2.91 6.74 -3.12
N ILE A 107 -2.82 6.06 -1.98
CA ILE A 107 -1.52 5.64 -1.44
C ILE A 107 -1.51 4.15 -1.10
N ALA A 108 -0.52 3.43 -1.65
CA ALA A 108 -0.14 2.12 -1.14
C ALA A 108 1.20 2.23 -0.39
N SER A 109 1.25 1.77 0.85
CA SER A 109 2.44 1.75 1.69
C SER A 109 2.93 0.32 1.88
N MET A 110 4.16 0.04 1.45
CA MET A 110 4.75 -1.30 1.51
C MET A 110 6.06 -1.28 2.31
N PRO A 111 6.00 -0.96 3.62
CA PRO A 111 7.19 -0.89 4.44
C PRO A 111 7.88 -2.25 4.55
N GLY A 112 9.20 -2.26 4.42
CA GLY A 112 10.01 -3.46 4.57
C GLY A 112 9.81 -4.49 3.44
N ILE A 113 9.12 -4.15 2.36
CA ILE A 113 8.87 -5.06 1.22
C ILE A 113 10.18 -5.66 0.71
N THR A 114 10.15 -6.95 0.38
CA THR A 114 11.29 -7.68 -0.19
C THR A 114 10.95 -8.17 -1.59
N ARG A 115 11.98 -8.48 -2.39
CA ARG A 115 11.80 -9.07 -3.73
C ARG A 115 11.03 -10.38 -3.69
N GLU A 116 11.25 -11.21 -2.66
CA GLU A 116 10.50 -12.45 -2.44
C GLU A 116 9.00 -12.18 -2.23
N MET A 117 8.67 -11.19 -1.39
CA MET A 117 7.27 -10.78 -1.16
C MET A 117 6.63 -10.31 -2.46
N ILE A 118 7.29 -9.43 -3.23
CA ILE A 118 6.80 -8.94 -4.53
C ILE A 118 6.43 -10.12 -5.45
N ASN A 119 7.34 -11.08 -5.58
CA ASN A 119 7.15 -12.23 -6.48
C ASN A 119 6.02 -13.14 -6.02
N ARG A 120 5.82 -13.32 -4.71
CA ARG A 120 4.82 -14.23 -4.16
C ARG A 120 3.42 -13.63 -4.04
N THR A 121 3.30 -12.34 -3.71
CA THR A 121 2.01 -11.78 -3.22
C THR A 121 1.41 -10.73 -4.13
N LEU A 122 2.21 -9.92 -4.83
CA LEU A 122 1.69 -8.76 -5.54
C LEU A 122 1.09 -9.10 -6.91
N SER A 123 1.28 -10.32 -7.41
CA SER A 123 0.61 -10.88 -8.59
C SER A 123 -0.68 -11.65 -8.26
N ALA A 124 -1.11 -11.65 -6.99
CA ALA A 124 -2.34 -12.31 -6.56
C ALA A 124 -3.61 -11.67 -7.15
N ASP A 125 -4.72 -12.40 -7.14
CA ASP A 125 -6.03 -11.88 -7.52
C ASP A 125 -6.62 -11.02 -6.39
N TYR A 126 -6.42 -9.70 -6.49
CA TYR A 126 -6.94 -8.75 -5.50
C TYR A 126 -8.47 -8.66 -5.51
N THR A 127 -9.16 -9.12 -6.55
CA THR A 127 -10.63 -9.20 -6.54
C THR A 127 -11.08 -10.27 -5.56
N LYS A 128 -10.44 -11.44 -5.59
CA LYS A 128 -10.71 -12.53 -4.64
C LYS A 128 -10.31 -12.16 -3.22
N ILE A 129 -9.18 -11.48 -3.04
CA ILE A 129 -8.75 -10.94 -1.73
C ILE A 129 -9.81 -9.96 -1.21
N ALA A 130 -10.23 -8.99 -2.02
CA ALA A 130 -11.24 -8.01 -1.63
C ALA A 130 -12.58 -8.65 -1.24
N GLN A 131 -13.03 -9.67 -1.97
CA GLN A 131 -14.24 -10.43 -1.64
C GLN A 131 -14.12 -11.12 -0.27
N LEU A 132 -13.01 -11.82 -0.02
CA LEU A 132 -12.77 -12.50 1.24
C LEU A 132 -12.65 -11.52 2.42
N SER A 133 -11.86 -10.45 2.26
CA SER A 133 -11.70 -9.41 3.28
C SER A 133 -13.01 -8.71 3.60
N THR A 134 -13.85 -8.44 2.59
CA THR A 134 -15.18 -7.85 2.78
C THR A 134 -16.10 -8.80 3.55
N LYS A 135 -16.10 -10.09 3.19
CA LYS A 135 -16.89 -11.11 3.89
C LYS A 135 -16.48 -11.20 5.37
N LEU A 136 -15.19 -11.21 5.67
CA LEU A 136 -14.67 -11.23 7.04
C LEU A 136 -15.06 -9.96 7.81
N ALA A 137 -14.94 -8.79 7.19
CA ALA A 137 -15.34 -7.52 7.81
C ALA A 137 -16.85 -7.48 8.13
N GLN A 138 -17.70 -8.06 7.28
CA GLN A 138 -19.13 -8.19 7.53
C GLN A 138 -19.42 -9.12 8.70
N ILE A 139 -18.75 -10.27 8.78
CA ILE A 139 -18.88 -11.20 9.91
C ILE A 139 -18.51 -10.49 11.22
N LEU A 140 -17.39 -9.76 11.24
CA LEU A 140 -16.95 -9.02 12.42
C LEU A 140 -17.91 -7.88 12.80
N THR A 141 -18.48 -7.18 11.82
CA THR A 141 -19.43 -6.08 12.06
C THR A 141 -20.75 -6.57 12.66
N GLY A 142 -21.20 -7.77 12.28
CA GLY A 142 -22.44 -8.36 12.79
C GLY A 142 -22.28 -9.17 14.07
N ALA A 143 -21.07 -9.25 14.64
CA ALA A 143 -20.79 -10.04 15.83
C ALA A 143 -20.79 -9.17 17.09
N ASP A 144 -21.33 -9.68 18.18
CA ASP A 144 -21.21 -9.06 19.51
C ASP A 144 -19.95 -9.52 20.24
N ILE A 145 -19.41 -10.69 19.87
CA ILE A 145 -18.33 -11.34 20.61
C ILE A 145 -17.35 -12.00 19.64
N ALA A 146 -16.05 -11.75 19.85
CA ALA A 146 -14.98 -12.59 19.30
C ALA A 146 -14.36 -13.44 20.41
N ARG A 147 -14.08 -14.71 20.11
CA ARG A 147 -13.38 -15.64 21.02
C ARG A 147 -12.10 -16.13 20.37
N LEU A 148 -10.98 -15.98 21.08
CA LEU A 148 -9.66 -16.45 20.65
C LEU A 148 -9.21 -17.59 21.55
N THR A 149 -9.01 -18.78 20.96
CA THR A 149 -8.52 -19.95 21.68
C THR A 149 -7.29 -20.55 21.02
N SER A 150 -6.35 -21.09 21.80
CA SER A 150 -5.20 -21.85 21.29
C SER A 150 -4.94 -23.12 22.12
N PRO A 151 -4.33 -24.18 21.54
CA PRO A 151 -3.94 -25.38 22.30
C PRO A 151 -2.95 -25.09 23.44
N ALA A 152 -2.17 -24.01 23.33
CA ALA A 152 -1.25 -23.56 24.38
C ALA A 152 -1.94 -22.86 25.56
N GLY A 153 -3.28 -22.80 25.57
CA GLY A 153 -4.07 -22.29 26.70
C GLY A 153 -4.59 -20.87 26.54
N THR A 154 -4.39 -20.20 25.40
CA THR A 154 -5.08 -18.92 25.15
C THR A 154 -6.59 -19.15 25.16
N ASN A 155 -7.33 -18.34 25.91
CA ASN A 155 -8.80 -18.33 25.91
C ASN A 155 -9.28 -16.93 26.27
N MET A 156 -9.45 -16.07 25.27
CA MET A 156 -9.85 -14.67 25.44
C MET A 156 -11.18 -14.41 24.76
N ARG A 157 -11.96 -13.47 25.32
CA ARG A 157 -13.23 -12.98 24.78
C ARG A 157 -13.16 -11.47 24.62
N PHE A 158 -13.59 -10.98 23.47
CA PHE A 158 -13.63 -9.56 23.13
C PHE A 158 -15.07 -9.15 22.84
N ASP A 159 -15.49 -8.00 23.35
CA ASP A 159 -16.78 -7.39 23.02
C ASP A 159 -16.65 -6.60 21.71
N LEU A 160 -17.48 -6.97 20.73
CA LEU A 160 -17.56 -6.37 19.41
C LEU A 160 -18.87 -5.59 19.21
N THR A 161 -19.74 -5.51 20.22
CA THR A 161 -21.04 -4.82 20.13
C THR A 161 -20.84 -3.39 19.61
N GLY A 162 -21.51 -3.07 18.49
CA GLY A 162 -21.43 -1.76 17.83
C GLY A 162 -20.08 -1.43 17.16
N ARG A 163 -19.12 -2.35 17.11
CA ARG A 163 -17.86 -2.18 16.38
C ARG A 163 -18.05 -2.46 14.90
N LYS A 164 -17.39 -1.67 14.06
CA LYS A 164 -17.36 -1.88 12.61
C LYS A 164 -16.09 -2.63 12.22
N GLY A 165 -16.24 -3.72 11.47
CA GLY A 165 -15.13 -4.36 10.77
C GLY A 165 -14.71 -3.56 9.55
N PHE A 166 -13.40 -3.43 9.33
CA PHE A 166 -12.83 -2.78 8.17
C PHE A 166 -12.12 -3.81 7.29
N ALA A 167 -12.43 -3.82 6.00
CA ALA A 167 -11.82 -4.74 5.06
C ALA A 167 -10.50 -4.15 4.55
N ASP A 168 -9.41 -4.88 4.76
CA ASP A 168 -8.14 -4.61 4.10
C ASP A 168 -8.11 -5.37 2.76
N THR A 169 -8.30 -4.64 1.66
CA THR A 169 -8.54 -5.24 0.34
C THR A 169 -7.36 -5.12 -0.61
N GLY A 170 -6.39 -4.25 -0.30
CA GLY A 170 -5.33 -3.87 -1.23
C GLY A 170 -5.80 -3.08 -2.46
N ILE A 171 -7.07 -2.65 -2.53
CA ILE A 171 -7.62 -1.87 -3.64
C ILE A 171 -7.86 -0.43 -3.18
N TYR A 172 -7.11 0.50 -3.76
CA TYR A 172 -7.08 1.92 -3.44
C TYR A 172 -7.34 2.74 -4.70
N THR A 173 -8.56 2.63 -5.25
CA THR A 173 -8.93 3.20 -6.55
C THR A 173 -9.78 4.47 -6.43
N LYS A 174 -10.32 4.76 -5.25
CA LYS A 174 -11.10 5.99 -5.00
C LYS A 174 -10.18 7.08 -4.46
N LYS A 175 -10.54 8.33 -4.74
CA LYS A 175 -9.79 9.52 -4.30
C LYS A 175 -9.57 9.47 -2.78
N GLY A 176 -8.32 9.54 -2.36
CA GLY A 176 -7.92 9.50 -0.95
C GLY A 176 -7.89 8.11 -0.30
N ASP A 177 -8.14 7.03 -1.06
CA ASP A 177 -7.95 5.67 -0.54
C ASP A 177 -6.48 5.43 -0.17
N TRP A 178 -6.27 4.62 0.87
CA TRP A 178 -4.93 4.21 1.26
C TRP A 178 -4.92 2.88 2.01
N GLY A 179 -3.75 2.26 2.03
CA GLY A 179 -3.38 1.16 2.91
C GLY A 179 -2.03 0.58 2.49
#